data_AF-A0A2D4NDH0-F1
#
_entry.id   AF-A0A2D4NDH0-F1
#
_cell.length_a   1.000
_cell.length_b   1.000
_cell.length_c   1.000
_cell.angle_alpha   90.00
_cell.angle_beta   90.00
_cell.angle_gamma   90.00
#
_symmetry.space_group_name_H-M   'P 1'
#
loop_
_entity.id
_entity.type
_entity.pdbx_description
1 polymer ?
#
loop_
_entity_poly.entity_id
_entity_poly.type
_entity_poly.pdbx_seq_one_letter_code
_entity_poly.pdbx_strand_id
1 'polypeptide(L)'
;MLTDLHEKLVLKGDFNACEELIEKAVNDGLFNQYISQQEYKPRWGQIIPKSTKGDGEDSRPGMRGGHQMVIDAQTETVYLFGGWDGTQDLADFWAYSVKENQWTCISRDTEKEASLFGFLRSVQCRGGILRVLTGSWRTGSGNFG
;
A
#
# COMPACT_ATOMS: atom_id res chain seq x y z
N MET A 1 -23.96 15.71 -26.61
CA MET A 1 -23.81 14.98 -25.33
C MET A 1 -25.03 15.12 -24.43
N LEU A 2 -25.36 16.30 -23.89
CA LEU A 2 -26.50 16.42 -22.95
C LEU A 2 -27.85 16.08 -23.59
N THR A 3 -28.05 16.49 -24.86
CA THR A 3 -29.25 16.17 -25.64
C THR A 3 -29.36 14.67 -25.93
N ASP A 4 -28.23 14.03 -26.28
CA ASP A 4 -28.17 12.59 -26.58
C ASP A 4 -28.40 11.74 -25.31
N LEU A 5 -27.89 12.21 -24.16
CA LEU A 5 -28.11 11.59 -22.86
C LEU A 5 -29.59 11.67 -22.46
N HIS A 6 -30.20 12.85 -22.62
CA HIS A 6 -31.62 13.05 -22.36
C HIS A 6 -32.50 12.17 -23.26
N GLU A 7 -32.15 12.03 -24.54
CA GLU A 7 -32.88 11.17 -25.45
C GLU A 7 -32.78 9.69 -25.06
N LYS A 8 -31.57 9.19 -24.76
CA LYS A 8 -31.39 7.78 -24.39
C LYS A 8 -32.02 7.44 -23.05
N LEU A 9 -31.82 8.30 -22.04
CA LEU A 9 -32.26 8.02 -20.66
C LEU A 9 -33.75 8.31 -20.46
N VAL A 10 -34.26 9.44 -20.97
CA VAL A 10 -35.61 9.93 -20.66
C VAL A 10 -36.62 9.54 -21.73
N LEU A 11 -36.23 9.59 -23.02
CA LEU A 11 -37.16 9.30 -24.12
C LEU A 11 -37.19 7.82 -24.51
N LYS A 12 -36.03 7.15 -24.48
CA LYS A 12 -35.90 5.75 -24.93
C LYS A 12 -35.81 4.74 -23.79
N GLY A 13 -35.46 5.17 -22.57
CA GLY A 13 -35.25 4.28 -21.43
C GLY A 13 -34.11 3.27 -21.63
N ASP A 14 -33.15 3.60 -22.51
CA ASP A 14 -32.04 2.72 -22.87
C ASP A 14 -30.84 3.02 -21.94
N PHE A 15 -30.83 2.36 -20.79
CA PHE A 15 -29.84 2.57 -19.74
C PHE A 15 -28.44 2.10 -20.14
N ASN A 16 -28.33 0.96 -20.86
CA ASN A 16 -27.05 0.41 -21.30
C ASN A 16 -26.34 1.37 -22.26
N ALA A 17 -27.06 1.86 -23.27
CA ALA A 17 -26.48 2.78 -24.25
C ALA A 17 -26.21 4.18 -23.66
N CYS A 18 -26.79 4.49 -22.50
CA CYS A 18 -26.50 5.70 -21.72
C CYS A 18 -25.22 5.52 -20.90
N GLU A 19 -25.04 4.36 -20.26
CA GLU A 19 -23.84 4.00 -19.51
C GLU A 19 -22.60 4.04 -20.41
N GLU A 20 -22.64 3.42 -21.59
CA GLU A 20 -21.56 3.50 -22.59
C GLU A 20 -21.21 4.94 -22.98
N LEU A 21 -22.22 5.81 -23.07
CA LEU A 21 -22.05 7.21 -23.45
C LEU A 21 -21.38 8.02 -22.33
N ILE A 22 -21.69 7.70 -21.07
CA ILE A 22 -21.04 8.26 -19.88
C ILE A 22 -19.60 7.74 -19.77
N GLU A 23 -19.36 6.44 -19.94
CA GLU A 23 -18.01 5.86 -19.91
C GLU A 23 -17.12 6.50 -20.98
N LYS A 24 -17.65 6.69 -22.19
CA LYS A 24 -16.93 7.39 -23.25
C LYS A 24 -16.59 8.82 -22.87
N ALA A 25 -17.53 9.56 -22.27
CA ALA A 25 -17.29 10.91 -21.78
C ALA A 25 -16.22 10.97 -20.66
N VAL A 26 -16.15 9.95 -19.80
CA VAL A 26 -15.10 9.79 -18.79
C VAL A 26 -13.74 9.56 -19.46
N ASN A 27 -13.67 8.64 -20.43
CA ASN A 27 -12.43 8.34 -21.16
C ASN A 27 -11.94 9.52 -21.99
N ASP A 28 -12.85 10.30 -22.56
CA ASP A 28 -12.56 11.54 -23.30
C ASP A 28 -12.15 12.69 -22.35
N GLY A 29 -12.18 12.47 -21.03
CA GLY A 29 -11.73 13.41 -20.02
C GLY A 29 -12.66 14.59 -19.79
N LEU A 30 -13.91 14.53 -20.28
CA LEU A 30 -14.87 15.63 -20.13
C LEU A 30 -15.18 15.96 -18.66
N PHE A 31 -15.01 15.00 -17.76
CA PHE A 31 -15.24 15.18 -16.33
C PHE A 31 -13.98 15.55 -15.55
N ASN A 32 -12.79 15.57 -16.15
CA ASN A 32 -11.53 15.80 -15.43
C ASN A 32 -11.50 17.16 -14.73
N GLN A 33 -11.99 18.21 -15.39
CA GLN A 33 -12.10 19.55 -14.79
C GLN A 33 -13.03 19.53 -13.58
N TYR A 34 -14.16 18.85 -13.67
CA TYR A 34 -15.11 18.73 -12.56
C TYR A 34 -14.53 17.92 -11.40
N ILE A 35 -13.90 16.77 -11.69
CA ILE A 35 -13.24 15.92 -10.70
C ILE A 35 -12.14 16.70 -9.96
N SER A 36 -11.38 17.56 -10.66
CA SER A 36 -10.34 18.39 -10.03
C SER A 36 -10.85 19.48 -9.09
N GLN A 37 -12.11 19.91 -9.28
CA GLN A 37 -12.76 20.95 -8.47
C GLN A 37 -13.62 20.36 -7.34
N GLN A 38 -13.85 19.04 -7.36
CA GLN A 38 -14.55 18.35 -6.30
C GLN A 38 -13.72 18.35 -5.02
N GLU A 39 -14.35 18.62 -3.90
CA GLU A 39 -13.72 18.49 -2.59
C GLU A 39 -13.52 17.00 -2.28
N TYR A 40 -12.27 16.54 -2.22
CA TYR A 40 -11.95 15.17 -1.85
C TYR A 40 -12.44 14.90 -0.43
N LYS A 41 -13.44 14.01 -0.28
CA LYS A 41 -13.92 13.54 1.03
C LYS A 41 -13.19 12.25 1.39
N PRO A 42 -12.14 12.28 2.24
CA PRO A 42 -11.47 11.07 2.64
C PRO A 42 -12.44 10.17 3.41
N ARG A 43 -12.57 8.92 2.98
CA ARG A 43 -13.30 7.89 3.71
C ARG A 43 -12.28 6.94 4.31
N TRP A 44 -12.32 6.83 5.64
CA TRP A 44 -11.48 5.89 6.36
C TRP A 44 -12.27 4.61 6.59
N GLY A 45 -11.71 3.49 6.16
CA GLY A 45 -12.26 2.16 6.38
C GLY A 45 -11.15 1.22 6.79
N GLN A 46 -11.42 0.36 7.76
CA GLN A 46 -10.48 -0.69 8.11
C GLN A 46 -10.41 -1.72 6.99
N ILE A 47 -9.21 -2.00 6.54
CA ILE A 47 -8.95 -3.08 5.59
C ILE A 47 -8.94 -4.40 6.37
N ILE A 48 -9.79 -5.35 5.96
CA ILE A 48 -9.83 -6.70 6.52
C ILE A 48 -9.15 -7.64 5.52
N PRO A 49 -7.91 -8.08 5.79
CA PRO A 49 -7.18 -8.97 4.89
C PRO A 49 -7.87 -10.33 4.80
N LYS A 50 -7.82 -10.96 3.62
CA LYS A 50 -8.24 -12.35 3.46
C LYS A 50 -7.26 -13.26 4.21
N SER A 51 -7.76 -14.09 5.12
CA SER A 51 -6.95 -15.14 5.72
C SER A 51 -6.96 -16.35 4.80
N THR A 52 -5.82 -16.70 4.21
CA THR A 52 -5.70 -17.82 3.26
C THR A 52 -5.35 -19.15 3.91
N LYS A 53 -5.03 -19.19 5.22
CA LYS A 53 -4.73 -20.44 5.93
C LYS A 53 -5.75 -20.69 7.03
N GLY A 54 -6.35 -21.89 6.98
CA GLY A 54 -7.37 -22.36 7.91
C GLY A 54 -6.85 -22.75 9.29
N ASP A 55 -5.55 -22.69 9.54
CA ASP A 55 -4.95 -23.23 10.77
C ASP A 55 -3.89 -22.29 11.35
N GLY A 56 -4.23 -21.63 12.46
CA GLY A 56 -3.34 -21.28 13.58
C GLY A 56 -2.18 -20.29 13.39
N GLU A 57 -1.66 -20.06 12.20
CA GLU A 57 -0.66 -19.02 11.95
C GLU A 57 -1.35 -17.77 11.44
N ASP A 58 -1.48 -16.78 12.33
CA ASP A 58 -2.02 -15.46 11.99
C ASP A 58 -1.21 -14.93 10.80
N SER A 59 -1.82 -14.94 9.62
CA SER A 59 -1.16 -14.62 8.35
C SER A 59 -0.96 -13.11 8.20
N ARG A 60 -0.81 -12.41 9.32
CA ARG A 60 -0.84 -10.96 9.46
C ARG A 60 0.20 -10.56 10.51
N PRO A 61 0.80 -9.38 10.35
CA PRO A 61 1.69 -8.85 11.36
C PRO A 61 0.92 -8.64 12.68
N GLY A 62 1.48 -9.15 13.78
CA GLY A 62 0.95 -8.91 15.13
C GLY A 62 1.04 -7.45 15.57
N MET A 63 0.53 -7.19 16.79
CA MET A 63 0.58 -5.87 17.43
C MET A 63 2.01 -5.35 17.52
N ARG A 64 2.24 -4.09 17.12
CA ARG A 64 3.58 -3.48 17.11
C ARG A 64 3.53 -1.94 17.14
N GLY A 65 4.47 -1.33 17.83
CA GLY A 65 4.75 0.12 17.81
C GLY A 65 6.09 0.43 17.14
N GLY A 66 6.30 1.68 16.71
CA GLY A 66 7.59 2.15 16.17
C GLY A 66 8.06 1.47 14.88
N HIS A 67 7.18 0.75 14.19
CA HIS A 67 7.48 0.04 12.96
C HIS A 67 7.74 1.01 11.79
N GLN A 68 8.44 0.51 10.77
CA GLN A 68 8.65 1.25 9.53
C GLN A 68 7.76 0.70 8.42
N MET A 69 7.19 1.60 7.63
CA MET A 69 6.29 1.24 6.54
C MET A 69 6.64 2.02 5.28
N VAL A 70 6.59 1.35 4.13
CA VAL A 70 6.75 1.98 2.82
C VAL A 70 5.76 1.39 1.82
N ILE A 71 5.26 2.23 0.91
CA ILE A 71 4.37 1.80 -0.16
C ILE A 71 5.12 1.86 -1.50
N ASP A 72 4.98 0.80 -2.30
CA ASP A 72 5.28 0.82 -3.71
C ASP A 72 3.99 1.06 -4.51
N ALA A 73 3.87 2.27 -5.05
CA ALA A 73 2.71 2.68 -5.83
C ALA A 73 2.60 1.95 -7.19
N GLN A 74 3.69 1.37 -7.72
CA GLN A 74 3.65 0.65 -9.00
C GLN A 74 3.04 -0.75 -8.84
N THR A 75 3.46 -1.45 -7.79
CA THR A 75 2.97 -2.80 -7.49
C THR A 75 1.76 -2.80 -6.56
N GLU A 76 1.38 -1.64 -6.03
CA GLU A 76 0.34 -1.47 -5.00
C GLU A 76 0.59 -2.38 -3.79
N THR A 77 1.86 -2.42 -3.37
CA THR A 77 2.33 -3.26 -2.27
C THR A 77 2.80 -2.39 -1.11
N VAL A 78 2.30 -2.67 0.08
CA VAL A 78 2.73 -2.02 1.32
C VAL A 78 3.71 -2.95 2.05
N TYR A 79 4.91 -2.48 2.30
CA TYR A 79 5.93 -3.20 3.04
C TYR A 79 5.99 -2.69 4.48
N LEU A 80 6.10 -3.61 5.42
CA LEU A 80 6.15 -3.37 6.85
C LEU A 80 7.39 -4.07 7.42
N PHE A 81 8.21 -3.33 8.15
CA PHE A 81 9.43 -3.85 8.74
C PHE A 81 9.49 -3.55 10.24
N GLY A 82 9.75 -4.62 11.00
CA GLY A 82 10.06 -4.62 12.41
C GLY A 82 9.01 -3.93 13.29
N GLY A 83 9.51 -3.26 14.33
CA GLY A 83 8.72 -2.61 15.37
C GLY A 83 8.96 -3.24 16.73
N TRP A 84 8.11 -2.92 17.71
CA TRP A 84 8.18 -3.46 19.07
C TRP A 84 6.80 -3.95 19.50
N ASP A 85 6.70 -5.21 19.93
CA ASP A 85 5.42 -5.83 20.31
C ASP A 85 5.01 -5.62 21.78
N GLY A 86 5.84 -4.92 22.55
CA GLY A 86 5.67 -4.76 24.00
C GLY A 86 6.65 -5.59 24.83
N THR A 87 7.28 -6.59 24.22
CA THR A 87 8.21 -7.53 24.88
C THR A 87 9.57 -7.52 24.21
N GLN A 88 9.62 -7.50 22.88
CA GLN A 88 10.87 -7.59 22.10
C GLN A 88 10.84 -6.69 20.86
N ASP A 89 12.04 -6.32 20.42
CA ASP A 89 12.21 -5.73 19.09
C ASP A 89 11.94 -6.82 18.04
N LEU A 90 11.08 -6.49 17.08
CA LEU A 90 10.74 -7.33 15.96
C LEU A 90 11.68 -6.99 14.81
N ALA A 91 12.24 -8.05 14.21
CA ALA A 91 13.01 -7.97 12.97
C ALA A 91 12.26 -8.65 11.81
N ASP A 92 10.94 -8.83 11.90
CA ASP A 92 10.14 -9.45 10.86
C ASP A 92 9.85 -8.48 9.70
N PHE A 93 9.66 -9.03 8.51
CA PHE A 93 9.41 -8.30 7.29
C PHE A 93 8.18 -8.85 6.58
N TRP A 94 7.23 -7.97 6.32
CA TRP A 94 5.92 -8.30 5.77
C TRP A 94 5.63 -7.45 4.53
N ALA A 95 4.87 -8.02 3.60
CA ALA A 95 4.29 -7.30 2.48
C ALA A 95 2.78 -7.52 2.45
N TYR A 96 2.05 -6.46 2.13
CA TYR A 96 0.62 -6.46 1.92
C TYR A 96 0.33 -6.09 0.47
N SER A 97 -0.30 -7.01 -0.26
CA SER A 97 -0.77 -6.75 -1.62
C SER A 97 -2.18 -6.16 -1.55
N VAL A 98 -2.34 -4.92 -2.03
CA VAL A 98 -3.65 -4.25 -2.09
C VAL A 98 -4.57 -4.97 -3.07
N LYS A 99 -4.04 -5.47 -4.19
CA LYS A 99 -4.79 -6.21 -5.22
C LYS A 99 -5.38 -7.51 -4.67
N GLU A 100 -4.57 -8.26 -3.94
CA GLU A 100 -4.97 -9.56 -3.39
C GLU A 100 -5.67 -9.44 -2.04
N ASN A 101 -5.62 -8.26 -1.43
CA ASN A 101 -6.06 -7.96 -0.07
C ASN A 101 -5.48 -8.96 0.95
N GLN A 102 -4.17 -9.21 0.87
CA GLN A 102 -3.50 -10.27 1.63
C GLN A 102 -2.12 -9.85 2.13
N TRP A 103 -1.81 -10.30 3.34
CA TRP A 103 -0.47 -10.18 3.93
C TRP A 103 0.36 -11.43 3.60
N THR A 104 1.63 -11.21 3.34
CA THR A 104 2.64 -12.25 3.10
C THR A 104 3.83 -11.95 3.99
N CYS A 105 4.22 -12.94 4.80
CA CYS A 105 5.47 -12.87 5.55
C CYS A 105 6.63 -13.11 4.59
N ILE A 106 7.51 -12.13 4.42
CA ILE A 106 8.71 -12.26 3.60
C ILE A 106 9.84 -12.86 4.44
N SER A 107 9.99 -12.40 5.68
CA SER A 107 10.94 -12.97 6.64
C SER A 107 10.42 -12.80 8.06
N ARG A 108 10.67 -13.79 8.93
CA ARG A 108 10.30 -13.70 10.37
C ARG A 108 11.40 -13.13 11.24
N ASP A 109 12.64 -13.19 10.76
CA ASP A 109 13.81 -12.74 11.49
C ASP A 109 14.85 -12.31 10.48
N THR A 110 14.74 -11.06 10.08
CA THR A 110 15.67 -10.50 9.11
C THR A 110 17.04 -10.29 9.75
N GLU A 111 17.21 -10.35 11.07
CA GLU A 111 18.53 -10.29 11.73
C GLU A 111 19.32 -11.59 11.55
N LYS A 112 18.65 -12.75 11.68
CA LYS A 112 19.27 -14.05 11.37
C LYS A 112 19.64 -14.15 9.89
N GLU A 113 18.75 -13.71 9.00
CA GLU A 113 19.00 -13.66 7.56
C GLU A 113 20.02 -12.56 7.17
N ALA A 114 20.14 -11.50 7.98
CA ALA A 114 21.09 -10.39 7.84
C ALA A 114 22.54 -10.74 8.20
N SER A 115 22.83 -11.98 8.60
CA SER A 115 24.21 -12.49 8.63
C SER A 115 24.90 -12.34 7.26
N LEU A 116 24.13 -12.17 6.17
CA LEU A 116 24.59 -11.85 4.82
C LEU A 116 24.45 -10.36 4.42
N PHE A 117 23.61 -9.58 5.11
CA PHE A 117 23.27 -8.20 4.76
C PHE A 117 23.01 -7.42 6.06
N GLY A 118 24.01 -6.71 6.59
CA GLY A 118 24.03 -6.16 7.97
C GLY A 118 22.78 -5.41 8.48
N PHE A 119 22.83 -4.97 9.74
CA PHE A 119 21.67 -4.42 10.47
C PHE A 119 20.77 -3.47 9.65
N LEU A 120 19.52 -3.88 9.43
CA LEU A 120 18.52 -3.19 8.61
C LEU A 120 18.00 -1.98 9.37
N ARG A 121 18.09 -0.79 8.77
CA ARG A 121 17.77 0.49 9.44
C ARG A 121 16.62 1.25 8.78
N SER A 122 16.39 1.02 7.48
CA SER A 122 15.32 1.70 6.75
C SER A 122 14.92 0.94 5.49
N VAL A 123 13.62 0.94 5.20
CA VAL A 123 13.07 0.49 3.92
C VAL A 123 12.67 1.70 3.09
N GLN A 124 13.13 1.79 1.84
CA GLN A 124 12.79 2.87 0.92
C GLN A 124 12.39 2.32 -0.46
N CYS A 125 11.25 2.77 -1.00
CA CYS A 125 10.87 2.50 -2.38
C CYS A 125 11.17 3.75 -3.23
N ARG A 126 11.98 3.61 -4.28
CA ARG A 126 12.22 4.69 -5.26
C ARG A 126 12.21 4.12 -6.67
N GLY A 127 11.26 4.58 -7.49
CA GLY A 127 11.16 4.19 -8.90
C GLY A 127 10.82 2.70 -9.12
N GLY A 128 10.00 2.10 -8.26
CA GLY A 128 9.65 0.68 -8.32
C GLY A 128 10.74 -0.26 -7.78
N ILE A 129 11.84 0.29 -7.25
CA ILE A 129 12.88 -0.49 -6.58
C ILE A 129 12.73 -0.32 -5.07
N LEU A 130 12.44 -1.43 -4.40
CA LEU A 130 12.53 -1.53 -2.95
C LEU A 130 14.00 -1.68 -2.54
N ARG A 131 14.52 -0.71 -1.80
CA ARG A 131 15.85 -0.74 -1.20
C ARG A 131 15.73 -0.93 0.30
N VAL A 132 16.42 -1.93 0.80
CA VAL A 132 16.54 -2.17 2.23
C VAL A 132 17.95 -1.75 2.63
N LEU A 133 18.06 -0.63 3.34
CA LEU A 133 19.36 -0.03 3.67
C LEU A 133 19.86 -0.58 5.00
N THR A 134 21.09 -1.09 4.96
CA THR A 134 21.81 -1.59 6.11
C THR A 134 22.80 -0.52 6.58
N GLY A 135 22.82 -0.22 7.88
CA GLY A 135 23.67 0.83 8.44
C GLY A 135 24.67 0.27 9.45
N SER A 136 25.96 0.44 9.19
CA SER A 136 27.03 0.19 10.17
C SER A 136 27.18 1.42 11.06
N TRP A 137 26.96 1.27 12.37
CA TRP A 137 27.35 2.29 13.34
C TRP A 137 28.88 2.31 13.43
N ARG A 138 29.54 3.33 12.87
CA ARG A 138 30.80 3.77 13.48
C ARG A 138 30.43 4.67 14.65
N THR A 139 30.63 4.18 15.86
CA THR A 139 30.80 5.05 17.03
C THR A 139 32.05 5.89 16.79
N GLY A 140 31.88 7.04 16.14
CA GLY A 140 32.91 8.06 16.08
C GLY A 140 32.99 8.73 17.45
N SER A 141 33.73 8.13 18.39
CA SER A 141 34.26 8.87 19.54
C SER A 141 35.34 9.83 19.03
N GLY A 142 34.92 10.91 18.39
CA GLY A 142 35.74 12.06 18.09
C GLY A 142 35.73 12.98 19.31
N ASN A 143 36.79 12.93 20.10
CA ASN A 143 37.08 13.93 21.12
C ASN A 143 37.03 15.33 20.49
N PHE A 144 36.14 16.18 20.99
CA PHE A 144 36.33 17.62 20.88
C PHE A 144 37.34 18.05 21.95
N GLY A 145 38.56 18.29 21.49
CA GLY A 145 39.62 19.01 22.20
C GLY A 145 40.24 20.00 21.24
#